data_AF-A0A540LMH9-F1
#
_entry.id   AF-A0A540LMH9-F1
#
_cell.length_a   1.000
_cell.length_b   1.000
_cell.length_c   1.000
_cell.angle_alpha   90.00
_cell.angle_beta   90.00
_cell.angle_gamma   90.00
#
_symmetry.space_group_name_H-M   'P 1'
#
loop_
_entity.id
_entity.type
_entity.pdbx_description
1 polymer ?
#
loop_
_entity_poly.entity_id
_entity_poly.type
_entity_poly.pdbx_seq_one_letter_code
_entity_poly.pdbx_strand_id
1 'polypeptide(L)'
;MRALVKVGGKRLSSALSSLSSPYIRRFCSSLNSGSVHPSANVHPNAVLGQGVSIGPFCTVGSSAKVGNGCRLYPGSHIFGNTEVGERCVLLTGAIVGDDLPGRTVLGCDNVIGHHAVVGVKCQDLKYKSGDECFLDVGDNNDIREHTSIHRSSKSSDITAIGNNNLIMGSCHIAHDCKIGNNIIFANNTLLAGHVVVEIRSLRKAYQKIFMPADENSGDFEERISHVELHAELAHIPAVRSMVQSIRDSFEGKRRGICKFRHWNGS
;
A
#
# COMPACT_ATOMS: atom_id res chain seq x y z
N MET A 1 25.28 -30.85 18.52
CA MET A 1 25.78 -31.32 17.20
C MET A 1 25.38 -30.30 16.15
N ARG A 2 26.35 -29.65 15.49
CA ARG A 2 26.11 -28.69 14.41
C ARG A 2 25.90 -29.43 13.09
N ALA A 3 24.78 -29.21 12.41
CA ALA A 3 24.60 -29.64 11.03
C ALA A 3 24.89 -28.47 10.09
N LEU A 4 25.99 -28.57 9.34
CA LEU A 4 26.33 -27.71 8.20
C LEU A 4 25.52 -28.18 6.98
N VAL A 5 24.64 -27.34 6.44
CA VAL A 5 23.99 -27.57 5.15
C VAL A 5 24.62 -26.66 4.11
N LYS A 6 25.19 -27.27 3.08
CA LYS A 6 25.81 -26.64 1.91
C LYS A 6 24.72 -25.94 1.07
N VAL A 7 24.86 -24.64 0.80
CA VAL A 7 23.98 -23.91 -0.12
C VAL A 7 24.61 -23.89 -1.51
N GLY A 8 23.94 -24.53 -2.47
CA GLY A 8 24.28 -24.43 -3.89
C GLY A 8 23.92 -23.06 -4.43
N GLY A 9 24.93 -22.31 -4.88
CA GLY A 9 24.75 -20.98 -5.45
C GLY A 9 24.05 -21.03 -6.81
N LYS A 10 22.94 -20.29 -6.94
CA LYS A 10 22.51 -19.69 -8.20
C LYS A 10 22.32 -18.19 -7.98
N ARG A 11 22.93 -17.39 -8.86
CA ARG A 11 22.98 -15.92 -8.78
C ARG A 11 21.57 -15.32 -8.85
N LEU A 12 21.22 -14.57 -7.81
CA LEU A 12 19.95 -13.85 -7.58
C LEU A 12 19.92 -12.43 -8.20
N SER A 13 20.67 -12.19 -9.29
CA SER A 13 20.95 -10.82 -9.72
C SER A 13 19.90 -10.18 -10.64
N SER A 14 19.02 -10.95 -11.29
CA SER A 14 18.06 -10.40 -12.27
C SER A 14 16.68 -10.06 -11.70
N ALA A 15 16.29 -10.58 -10.53
CA ALA A 15 14.98 -10.32 -9.91
C ALA A 15 14.95 -9.07 -9.01
N LEU A 16 16.12 -8.54 -8.61
CA LEU A 16 16.23 -7.40 -7.68
C LEU A 16 16.06 -6.03 -8.38
N SER A 17 16.18 -5.98 -9.70
CA SER A 17 16.11 -4.74 -10.48
C SER A 17 14.68 -4.23 -10.69
N SER A 18 13.68 -5.11 -10.65
CA SER A 18 12.26 -4.83 -10.92
C SER A 18 11.43 -4.38 -9.70
N LEU A 19 11.99 -4.44 -8.49
CA LEU A 19 11.27 -4.08 -7.25
C LEU A 19 11.25 -2.56 -7.08
N SER A 20 10.07 -1.93 -7.18
CA SER A 20 9.90 -0.48 -7.27
C SER A 20 10.34 0.28 -6.01
N SER A 21 10.11 -0.28 -4.81
CA SER A 21 10.42 0.39 -3.55
C SER A 21 11.87 0.16 -3.09
N PRO A 22 12.63 1.23 -2.76
CA PRO A 22 13.97 1.12 -2.16
C PRO A 22 14.01 0.28 -0.88
N TYR A 23 12.88 0.21 -0.15
CA TYR A 23 12.73 -0.68 1.00
C TYR A 23 12.90 -2.13 0.57
N ILE A 24 12.09 -2.62 -0.37
CA ILE A 24 12.16 -4.02 -0.84
C ILE A 24 13.57 -4.37 -1.36
N ARG A 25 14.20 -3.48 -2.15
CA ARG A 25 15.56 -3.72 -2.68
C ARG A 25 16.64 -3.89 -1.61
N ARG A 26 16.52 -3.19 -0.48
CA ARG A 26 17.51 -3.24 0.61
C ARG A 26 17.41 -4.51 1.46
N PHE A 27 16.31 -5.26 1.38
CA PHE A 27 16.03 -6.35 2.33
C PHE A 27 16.07 -7.77 1.73
N CYS A 28 16.00 -7.92 0.41
CA CYS A 28 16.15 -9.24 -0.24
C CYS A 28 17.57 -9.84 -0.18
N SER A 29 18.57 -9.12 0.37
CA SER A 29 19.95 -9.60 0.44
C SER A 29 20.27 -10.50 1.64
N SER A 30 19.36 -10.68 2.61
CA SER A 30 19.49 -11.73 3.63
C SER A 30 18.15 -12.39 3.96
N LEU A 31 17.98 -13.63 3.50
CA LEU A 31 17.05 -14.56 4.11
C LEU A 31 17.62 -14.94 5.48
N ASN A 32 17.38 -14.10 6.49
CA ASN A 32 17.64 -14.48 7.87
C ASN A 32 16.66 -15.60 8.25
N SER A 33 17.14 -16.54 9.07
CA SER A 33 16.25 -17.38 9.87
C SER A 33 15.27 -16.47 10.61
N GLY A 34 13.97 -16.71 10.47
CA GLY A 34 12.95 -15.90 11.14
C GLY A 34 13.21 -15.75 12.64
N SER A 35 12.79 -14.63 13.22
CA SER A 35 13.03 -14.32 14.63
C SER A 35 11.86 -13.55 15.22
N VAL A 36 11.37 -13.97 16.39
CA VAL A 36 10.36 -13.23 17.15
C VAL A 36 11.06 -12.62 18.37
N HIS A 37 11.00 -11.29 18.50
CA HIS A 37 11.58 -10.61 19.64
C HIS A 37 10.84 -11.01 20.94
N PRO A 38 11.53 -11.20 22.08
CA PRO A 38 10.90 -11.65 23.33
C PRO A 38 9.79 -10.73 23.87
N SER A 39 9.82 -9.44 23.53
CA SER A 39 8.79 -8.47 23.92
C SER A 39 7.61 -8.38 22.94
N ALA A 40 7.61 -9.14 21.84
CA ALA A 40 6.47 -9.21 20.93
C ALA A 40 5.38 -10.08 21.55
N ASN A 41 4.12 -9.63 21.47
CA ASN A 41 2.97 -10.42 21.88
C ASN A 41 2.37 -11.12 20.65
N VAL A 42 2.75 -12.37 20.46
CA VAL A 42 2.22 -13.22 19.39
C VAL A 42 1.29 -14.24 20.02
N HIS A 43 0.01 -14.18 19.66
CA HIS A 43 -0.96 -15.16 20.15
C HIS A 43 -0.58 -16.58 19.69
N PRO A 44 -0.71 -17.63 20.53
CA PRO A 44 -0.28 -19.00 20.19
C PRO A 44 -0.99 -19.59 18.96
N ASN A 45 -2.21 -19.14 18.66
CA ASN A 45 -2.98 -19.59 17.49
C ASN A 45 -2.62 -18.84 16.19
N ALA A 46 -1.81 -17.79 16.25
CA ALA A 46 -1.39 -17.06 15.05
C ALA A 46 -0.56 -18.00 14.16
N VAL A 47 -0.82 -17.96 12.85
CA VAL A 47 -0.10 -18.79 11.88
C VAL A 47 1.03 -17.98 11.26
N LEU A 48 2.28 -18.36 11.52
CA LEU A 48 3.46 -17.69 11.00
C LEU A 48 4.20 -18.59 9.99
N GLY A 49 4.48 -18.04 8.81
CA GLY A 49 5.28 -18.68 7.78
C GLY A 49 6.77 -18.77 8.11
N GLN A 50 7.50 -19.47 7.25
CA GLN A 50 8.95 -19.61 7.37
C GLN A 50 9.65 -18.25 7.17
N GLY A 51 10.68 -17.98 7.98
CA GLY A 51 11.48 -16.77 7.82
C GLY A 51 10.79 -15.47 8.27
N VAL A 52 9.63 -15.55 8.94
CA VAL A 52 8.95 -14.37 9.51
C VAL A 52 9.81 -13.75 10.60
N SER A 53 9.98 -12.42 10.54
CA SER A 53 10.70 -11.64 11.55
C SER A 53 9.74 -10.67 12.22
N ILE A 54 9.64 -10.73 13.55
CA ILE A 54 8.77 -9.90 14.38
C ILE A 54 9.62 -9.11 15.37
N GLY A 55 9.59 -7.79 15.24
CA GLY A 55 10.32 -6.85 16.09
C GLY A 55 9.74 -6.71 17.51
N PRO A 56 10.43 -5.98 18.39
CA PRO A 56 9.94 -5.70 19.75
C PRO A 56 8.59 -4.98 19.75
N PHE A 57 7.76 -5.29 20.75
CA PHE A 57 6.48 -4.63 21.02
C PHE A 57 5.43 -4.76 19.91
N CYS A 58 5.63 -5.66 18.94
CA CYS A 58 4.60 -6.00 17.98
C CYS A 58 3.47 -6.81 18.64
N THR A 59 2.27 -6.73 18.09
CA THR A 59 1.13 -7.59 18.47
C THR A 59 0.63 -8.35 17.25
N VAL A 60 0.45 -9.66 17.39
CA VAL A 60 -0.15 -10.51 16.33
C VAL A 60 -1.32 -11.30 16.93
N GLY A 61 -2.53 -11.01 16.44
CA GLY A 61 -3.78 -11.58 16.92
C GLY A 61 -3.96 -13.07 16.63
N SER A 62 -4.93 -13.69 17.31
CA SER A 62 -5.18 -15.14 17.30
C SER A 62 -5.56 -15.71 15.94
N SER A 63 -6.23 -14.93 15.10
CA SER A 63 -6.70 -15.33 13.77
C SER A 63 -5.79 -14.83 12.64
N ALA A 64 -4.65 -14.23 12.97
CA ALA A 64 -3.73 -13.70 11.98
C ALA A 64 -2.96 -14.83 11.26
N LYS A 65 -2.83 -14.70 9.94
CA LYS A 65 -1.99 -15.54 9.09
C LYS A 65 -0.94 -14.66 8.43
N VAL A 66 0.33 -14.94 8.68
CA VAL A 66 1.47 -14.16 8.19
C VAL A 66 2.33 -15.04 7.30
N GLY A 67 2.42 -14.71 6.01
CA GLY A 67 3.14 -15.46 5.00
C GLY A 67 4.66 -15.49 5.18
N ASN A 68 5.32 -16.32 4.36
CA ASN A 68 6.76 -16.54 4.44
C ASN A 68 7.56 -15.24 4.24
N GLY A 69 8.63 -15.06 5.02
CA GLY A 69 9.57 -13.94 4.86
C GLY A 69 9.02 -12.56 5.21
N CYS A 70 7.82 -12.47 5.80
CA CYS A 70 7.27 -11.20 6.26
C CYS A 70 8.11 -10.58 7.37
N ARG A 71 8.12 -9.25 7.43
CA ARG A 71 8.85 -8.49 8.44
C ARG A 71 7.96 -7.46 9.11
N LEU A 72 7.77 -7.63 10.41
CA LEU A 72 7.07 -6.70 11.29
C LEU A 72 8.12 -5.89 12.05
N TYR A 73 8.22 -4.60 11.75
CA TYR A 73 9.10 -3.67 12.46
C TYR A 73 8.54 -3.32 13.85
N PRO A 74 9.38 -2.79 14.77
CA PRO A 74 8.97 -2.52 16.15
C PRO A 74 7.62 -1.82 16.27
N GLY A 75 6.75 -2.31 17.16
CA GLY A 75 5.44 -1.72 17.42
C GLY A 75 4.50 -1.73 16.22
N SER A 76 4.62 -2.67 15.29
CA SER A 76 3.60 -2.93 14.27
C SER A 76 2.60 -3.98 14.75
N HIS A 77 1.36 -3.91 14.27
CA HIS A 77 0.26 -4.70 14.81
C HIS A 77 -0.59 -5.35 13.71
N ILE A 78 -0.99 -6.60 13.94
CA ILE A 78 -1.93 -7.34 13.09
C ILE A 78 -3.09 -7.84 13.97
N PHE A 79 -4.32 -7.49 13.63
CA PHE A 79 -5.54 -7.79 14.40
C PHE A 79 -6.61 -8.51 13.57
N GLY A 80 -7.60 -9.09 14.24
CA GLY A 80 -8.74 -9.75 13.61
C GLY A 80 -8.38 -10.93 12.70
N ASN A 81 -9.34 -11.31 11.85
CA ASN A 81 -9.16 -12.30 10.80
C ASN A 81 -8.40 -11.65 9.62
N THR A 82 -7.08 -11.62 9.74
CA THR A 82 -6.19 -10.94 8.78
C THR A 82 -5.19 -11.90 8.17
N GLU A 83 -5.13 -11.91 6.84
CA GLU A 83 -4.15 -12.65 6.07
C GLU A 83 -3.17 -11.69 5.39
N VAL A 84 -1.88 -11.90 5.63
CA VAL A 84 -0.80 -11.15 5.00
C VAL A 84 0.02 -12.12 4.17
N GLY A 85 0.07 -11.92 2.86
CA GLY A 85 0.83 -12.73 1.91
C GLY A 85 2.34 -12.66 2.15
N GLU A 86 3.11 -13.37 1.33
CA GLU A 86 4.55 -13.51 1.53
C GLU A 86 5.33 -12.19 1.36
N ARG A 87 6.47 -12.08 2.04
CA ARG A 87 7.44 -11.00 1.89
C ARG A 87 6.88 -9.59 2.10
N CYS A 88 5.76 -9.47 2.78
CA CYS A 88 5.22 -8.18 3.17
C CYS A 88 6.06 -7.54 4.29
N VAL A 89 6.06 -6.22 4.31
CA VAL A 89 6.77 -5.42 5.31
C VAL A 89 5.80 -4.49 5.99
N LEU A 90 5.67 -4.59 7.31
CA LEU A 90 4.95 -3.64 8.14
C LEU A 90 5.98 -2.80 8.88
N LEU A 91 6.04 -1.50 8.58
CA LEU A 91 6.95 -0.56 9.24
C LEU A 91 6.45 -0.20 10.65
N THR A 92 7.29 0.48 11.42
CA THR A 92 6.98 0.83 12.82
C THR A 92 5.65 1.56 12.96
N GLY A 93 4.82 1.10 13.89
CA GLY A 93 3.51 1.67 14.16
C GLY A 93 2.42 1.33 13.13
N ALA A 94 2.72 0.57 12.08
CA ALA A 94 1.71 0.13 11.12
C ALA A 94 0.68 -0.79 11.78
N ILE A 95 -0.59 -0.63 11.43
CA ILE A 95 -1.71 -1.45 11.92
C ILE A 95 -2.43 -2.06 10.73
N VAL A 96 -2.59 -3.38 10.74
CA VAL A 96 -3.32 -4.14 9.71
C VAL A 96 -4.41 -4.99 10.34
N GLY A 97 -5.65 -4.80 9.88
CA GLY A 97 -6.83 -5.47 10.41
C GLY A 97 -7.36 -4.85 11.69
N ASP A 98 -8.52 -5.36 12.12
CA ASP A 98 -9.27 -4.95 13.31
C ASP A 98 -10.24 -6.08 13.70
N ASP A 99 -10.68 -6.14 14.96
CA ASP A 99 -11.45 -7.26 15.54
C ASP A 99 -12.95 -7.25 15.15
N LEU A 100 -13.34 -6.52 14.10
CA LEU A 100 -14.71 -6.58 13.56
C LEU A 100 -14.91 -7.83 12.68
N PRO A 101 -16.14 -8.38 12.62
CA PRO A 101 -16.50 -9.48 11.71
C PRO A 101 -16.11 -9.23 10.25
N GLY A 102 -15.85 -10.30 9.52
CA GLY A 102 -15.30 -10.25 8.15
C GLY A 102 -13.79 -10.52 8.11
N ARG A 103 -13.07 -9.93 7.14
CA ARG A 103 -11.62 -10.18 6.94
C ARG A 103 -10.88 -9.00 6.29
N THR A 104 -9.57 -8.99 6.52
CA THR A 104 -8.60 -8.19 5.75
C THR A 104 -7.60 -9.13 5.09
N VAL A 105 -7.40 -8.99 3.78
CA VAL A 105 -6.41 -9.78 3.04
C VAL A 105 -5.45 -8.86 2.29
N LEU A 106 -4.15 -9.06 2.51
CA LEU A 106 -3.08 -8.46 1.74
C LEU A 106 -2.36 -9.55 0.95
N GLY A 107 -2.14 -9.32 -0.34
CA GLY A 107 -1.31 -10.16 -1.20
C GLY A 107 0.18 -10.13 -0.80
N CYS A 108 1.05 -10.58 -1.70
CA CYS A 108 2.49 -10.66 -1.47
C CYS A 108 3.20 -9.33 -1.74
N ASP A 109 4.41 -9.19 -1.19
CA ASP A 109 5.36 -8.11 -1.49
C ASP A 109 4.82 -6.69 -1.21
N ASN A 110 3.80 -6.55 -0.36
CA ASN A 110 3.27 -5.25 0.04
C ASN A 110 4.15 -4.58 1.11
N VAL A 111 4.28 -3.26 1.04
CA VAL A 111 4.93 -2.45 2.08
C VAL A 111 3.88 -1.55 2.72
N ILE A 112 3.69 -1.70 4.03
CA ILE A 112 2.80 -0.89 4.86
C ILE A 112 3.64 0.09 5.67
N GLY A 113 3.45 1.37 5.38
CA GLY A 113 4.25 2.48 5.86
C GLY A 113 4.08 2.76 7.35
N HIS A 114 4.96 3.62 7.87
CA HIS A 114 4.94 4.02 9.28
C HIS A 114 3.56 4.58 9.66
N HIS A 115 2.96 4.03 10.71
CA HIS A 115 1.64 4.48 11.20
C HIS A 115 0.52 4.45 10.15
N ALA A 116 0.67 3.70 9.06
CA ALA A 116 -0.45 3.42 8.17
C ALA A 116 -1.43 2.46 8.86
N VAL A 117 -2.73 2.68 8.61
CA VAL A 117 -3.82 1.94 9.24
C VAL A 117 -4.69 1.32 8.13
N VAL A 118 -4.64 0.00 8.00
CA VAL A 118 -5.19 -0.73 6.86
C VAL A 118 -6.16 -1.80 7.33
N GLY A 119 -7.41 -1.80 6.83
CA GLY A 119 -8.39 -2.85 7.17
C GLY A 119 -9.22 -2.58 8.43
N VAL A 120 -9.44 -1.31 8.75
CA VAL A 120 -10.25 -0.88 9.91
C VAL A 120 -11.69 -0.53 9.53
N LYS A 121 -12.55 -0.32 10.55
CA LYS A 121 -13.96 0.10 10.40
C LYS A 121 -14.11 1.27 9.42
N CYS A 122 -15.13 1.24 8.58
CA CYS A 122 -15.50 2.39 7.76
C CYS A 122 -16.15 3.53 8.56
N GLN A 123 -16.26 4.69 7.92
CA GLN A 123 -16.89 5.90 8.47
C GLN A 123 -18.34 6.10 7.97
N ASP A 124 -18.91 5.14 7.21
CA ASP A 124 -20.30 5.23 6.78
C ASP A 124 -21.23 5.09 7.99
N LEU A 125 -22.09 6.10 8.21
CA LEU A 125 -23.10 6.09 9.26
C LEU A 125 -24.14 4.97 9.08
N LYS A 126 -24.25 4.40 7.89
CA LYS A 126 -25.17 3.29 7.57
C LYS A 126 -24.61 1.92 7.92
N TYR A 127 -23.32 1.80 8.25
CA TYR A 127 -22.73 0.55 8.70
C TYR A 127 -23.43 0.06 9.98
N LYS A 128 -23.89 -1.20 9.97
CA LYS A 128 -24.55 -1.79 11.13
C LYS A 128 -23.53 -2.51 11.99
N SER A 129 -23.59 -2.28 13.30
CA SER A 129 -22.70 -2.96 14.25
C SER A 129 -22.91 -4.47 14.18
N GLY A 130 -21.81 -5.21 14.03
CA GLY A 130 -21.82 -6.67 13.91
C GLY A 130 -21.89 -7.19 12.46
N ASP A 131 -22.14 -6.34 11.47
CA ASP A 131 -22.07 -6.76 10.06
C ASP A 131 -20.62 -7.14 9.70
N GLU A 132 -20.48 -8.15 8.84
CA GLU A 132 -19.18 -8.45 8.24
C GLU A 132 -18.76 -7.33 7.30
N CYS A 133 -17.46 -7.01 7.32
CA CYS A 133 -16.86 -6.05 6.40
C CYS A 133 -15.51 -6.56 5.88
N PHE A 134 -15.18 -6.17 4.65
CA PHE A 134 -14.14 -6.82 3.85
C PHE A 134 -13.18 -5.81 3.23
N LEU A 135 -11.89 -6.16 3.21
CA LEU A 135 -10.84 -5.49 2.45
C LEU A 135 -9.95 -6.54 1.77
N ASP A 136 -9.78 -6.40 0.46
CA ASP A 136 -8.82 -7.19 -0.34
C ASP A 136 -7.81 -6.26 -1.03
N VAL A 137 -6.53 -6.49 -0.75
CA VAL A 137 -5.40 -5.78 -1.37
C VAL A 137 -4.54 -6.80 -2.10
N GLY A 138 -4.24 -6.54 -3.37
CA GLY A 138 -3.40 -7.39 -4.20
C GLY A 138 -1.92 -7.31 -3.86
N ASP A 139 -1.06 -7.55 -4.84
CA ASP A 139 0.38 -7.72 -4.66
C ASP A 139 1.18 -6.45 -4.94
N ASN A 140 2.35 -6.34 -4.31
CA ASN A 140 3.40 -5.36 -4.62
C ASN A 140 2.91 -3.89 -4.57
N ASN A 141 2.10 -3.54 -3.57
CA ASN A 141 1.70 -2.17 -3.31
C ASN A 141 2.65 -1.51 -2.28
N ASP A 142 2.99 -0.24 -2.51
CA ASP A 142 3.72 0.61 -1.56
C ASP A 142 2.73 1.60 -0.93
N ILE A 143 2.23 1.26 0.27
CA ILE A 143 1.25 2.05 1.03
C ILE A 143 2.02 2.86 2.07
N ARG A 144 2.09 4.17 1.88
CA ARG A 144 2.99 5.04 2.64
C ARG A 144 2.40 5.51 3.96
N GLU A 145 3.24 6.18 4.74
CA GLU A 145 2.98 6.61 6.09
C GLU A 145 1.64 7.32 6.28
N HIS A 146 0.97 7.06 7.41
CA HIS A 146 -0.32 7.67 7.79
C HIS A 146 -1.48 7.44 6.80
N THR A 147 -1.35 6.56 5.81
CA THR A 147 -2.47 6.20 4.94
C THR A 147 -3.53 5.43 5.73
N SER A 148 -4.80 5.75 5.52
CA SER A 148 -5.95 5.04 6.10
C SER A 148 -6.75 4.32 5.02
N ILE A 149 -6.94 3.00 5.16
CA ILE A 149 -7.72 2.18 4.23
C ILE A 149 -8.81 1.44 5.01
N HIS A 150 -10.05 1.68 4.62
CA HIS A 150 -11.22 1.19 5.34
C HIS A 150 -11.84 -0.04 4.67
N ARG A 151 -12.39 -0.95 5.48
CA ARG A 151 -13.19 -2.09 5.00
C ARG A 151 -14.52 -1.61 4.40
N SER A 152 -15.24 -2.52 3.74
CA SER A 152 -16.55 -2.23 3.15
C SER A 152 -17.60 -1.74 4.15
N SER A 153 -18.64 -1.08 3.63
CA SER A 153 -19.78 -0.62 4.44
C SER A 153 -20.84 -1.70 4.68
N LYS A 154 -20.80 -2.78 3.89
CA LYS A 154 -21.79 -3.86 3.89
C LYS A 154 -21.12 -5.22 3.68
N SER A 155 -21.73 -6.27 4.22
CA SER A 155 -21.28 -7.65 4.03
C SER A 155 -21.40 -8.16 2.58
N SER A 156 -22.19 -7.49 1.75
CA SER A 156 -22.33 -7.83 0.33
C SER A 156 -21.29 -7.14 -0.58
N ASP A 157 -20.41 -6.30 -0.02
CA ASP A 157 -19.44 -5.52 -0.78
C ASP A 157 -18.03 -5.60 -0.15
N ILE A 158 -17.04 -5.06 -0.84
CA ILE A 158 -15.62 -5.14 -0.47
C ILE A 158 -14.86 -3.89 -0.89
N THR A 159 -13.98 -3.35 -0.05
CA THR A 159 -12.95 -2.44 -0.54
C THR A 159 -11.88 -3.28 -1.24
N ALA A 160 -11.60 -3.01 -2.51
CA ALA A 160 -10.66 -3.80 -3.31
C ALA A 160 -9.54 -2.90 -3.87
N ILE A 161 -8.29 -3.33 -3.71
CA ILE A 161 -7.10 -2.68 -4.27
C ILE A 161 -6.32 -3.71 -5.07
N GLY A 162 -5.99 -3.38 -6.31
CA GLY A 162 -5.19 -4.24 -7.19
C GLY A 162 -3.71 -4.26 -6.86
N ASN A 163 -2.89 -4.40 -7.88
CA ASN A 163 -1.45 -4.66 -7.79
C ASN A 163 -0.61 -3.46 -8.17
N ASN A 164 0.64 -3.43 -7.71
CA ASN A 164 1.67 -2.50 -8.18
C ASN A 164 1.30 -1.01 -8.00
N ASN A 165 0.50 -0.68 -6.99
CA ASN A 165 0.12 0.71 -6.72
C ASN A 165 1.12 1.40 -5.79
N LEU A 166 1.31 2.70 -5.98
CA LEU A 166 1.99 3.57 -5.03
C LEU A 166 0.95 4.49 -4.39
N ILE A 167 0.71 4.31 -3.10
CA ILE A 167 -0.25 5.10 -2.32
C ILE A 167 0.57 5.97 -1.38
N MET A 168 0.81 7.23 -1.74
CA MET A 168 1.68 8.13 -0.98
C MET A 168 1.08 8.55 0.36
N GLY A 169 1.86 9.25 1.19
CA GLY A 169 1.54 9.44 2.59
C GLY A 169 0.24 10.21 2.83
N SER A 170 -0.44 9.86 3.92
CA SER A 170 -1.69 10.48 4.36
C SER A 170 -2.84 10.37 3.34
N CYS A 171 -2.84 9.37 2.46
CA CYS A 171 -4.01 9.08 1.64
C CYS A 171 -5.16 8.50 2.48
N HIS A 172 -6.38 8.72 2.02
CA HIS A 172 -7.58 8.11 2.59
C HIS A 172 -8.31 7.30 1.51
N ILE A 173 -8.55 6.03 1.78
CA ILE A 173 -9.35 5.15 0.93
C ILE A 173 -10.56 4.69 1.75
N ALA A 174 -11.71 5.28 1.47
CA ALA A 174 -12.95 4.93 2.13
C ALA A 174 -13.46 3.54 1.73
N HIS A 175 -14.57 3.15 2.34
CA HIS A 175 -15.26 1.89 2.08
C HIS A 175 -15.64 1.70 0.62
N ASP A 176 -15.66 0.45 0.18
CA ASP A 176 -16.23 0.01 -1.11
C ASP A 176 -15.52 0.57 -2.36
N CYS A 177 -14.36 1.22 -2.19
CA CYS A 177 -13.52 1.65 -3.31
C CYS A 177 -13.03 0.44 -4.12
N LYS A 178 -12.91 0.59 -5.44
CA LYS A 178 -12.36 -0.44 -6.34
C LYS A 178 -11.16 0.12 -7.10
N ILE A 179 -9.98 -0.05 -6.52
CA ILE A 179 -8.71 0.41 -7.08
C ILE A 179 -8.09 -0.68 -7.95
N GLY A 180 -7.70 -0.29 -9.17
CA GLY A 180 -7.05 -1.16 -10.14
C GLY A 180 -5.55 -1.35 -9.87
N ASN A 181 -4.80 -1.59 -10.95
CA ASN A 181 -3.36 -1.84 -10.90
C ASN A 181 -2.57 -0.63 -11.42
N ASN A 182 -1.31 -0.50 -10.98
CA ASN A 182 -0.35 0.49 -11.46
C ASN A 182 -0.83 1.95 -11.31
N ILE A 183 -1.54 2.23 -10.22
CA ILE A 183 -2.03 3.56 -9.88
C ILE A 183 -1.06 4.24 -8.92
N ILE A 184 -0.89 5.54 -9.08
CA ILE A 184 -0.12 6.39 -8.18
C ILE A 184 -1.08 7.41 -7.57
N PHE A 185 -1.25 7.37 -6.26
CA PHE A 185 -1.94 8.40 -5.49
C PHE A 185 -0.89 9.28 -4.81
N ALA A 186 -0.96 10.58 -5.09
CA ALA A 186 -0.11 11.57 -4.44
C ALA A 186 -0.51 11.76 -2.97
N ASN A 187 0.36 12.37 -2.17
CA ASN A 187 0.09 12.64 -0.76
C ASN A 187 -1.26 13.32 -0.58
N ASN A 188 -1.97 12.93 0.49
CA ASN A 188 -3.27 13.48 0.87
C ASN A 188 -4.40 13.26 -0.14
N THR A 189 -4.27 12.30 -1.08
CA THR A 189 -5.41 11.92 -1.93
C THR A 189 -6.53 11.32 -1.09
N LEU A 190 -7.75 11.83 -1.23
CA LEU A 190 -8.93 11.37 -0.51
C LEU A 190 -9.90 10.72 -1.50
N LEU A 191 -10.17 9.43 -1.34
CA LEU A 191 -11.19 8.70 -2.10
C LEU A 191 -12.39 8.43 -1.21
N ALA A 192 -13.54 8.97 -1.60
CA ALA A 192 -14.81 8.76 -0.91
C ALA A 192 -15.37 7.34 -1.16
N GLY A 193 -16.44 6.98 -0.45
CA GLY A 193 -17.05 5.66 -0.59
C GLY A 193 -17.52 5.36 -2.02
N HIS A 194 -17.40 4.10 -2.46
CA HIS A 194 -17.82 3.62 -3.80
C HIS A 194 -17.09 4.23 -5.01
N VAL A 195 -15.89 4.75 -4.83
CA VAL A 195 -15.11 5.31 -5.94
C VAL A 195 -14.56 4.21 -6.85
N VAL A 196 -15.16 4.07 -8.03
CA VAL A 196 -14.64 3.30 -9.19
C VAL A 196 -14.25 4.23 -10.34
N VAL A 197 -15.00 5.32 -10.54
CA VAL A 197 -14.87 6.23 -11.68
C VAL A 197 -13.66 7.15 -11.57
N GLU A 198 -13.31 7.61 -10.37
CA GLU A 198 -12.24 8.60 -10.18
C GLU A 198 -10.85 8.06 -10.50
N ILE A 199 -10.68 6.73 -10.50
CA ILE A 199 -9.37 6.07 -10.64
C ILE A 199 -8.91 6.02 -12.10
N ARG A 200 -9.83 5.82 -13.05
CA ARG A 200 -9.52 5.96 -14.48
C ARG A 200 -9.11 7.39 -14.79
N SER A 201 -9.80 8.35 -14.19
CA SER A 201 -9.53 9.77 -14.37
C SER A 201 -8.20 10.19 -13.75
N LEU A 202 -7.85 9.69 -12.56
CA LEU A 202 -6.53 9.89 -11.95
C LEU A 202 -5.42 9.32 -12.83
N ARG A 203 -5.58 8.11 -13.37
CA ARG A 203 -4.60 7.53 -14.30
C ARG A 203 -4.44 8.38 -15.57
N LYS A 204 -5.54 8.83 -16.16
CA LYS A 204 -5.55 9.70 -17.35
C LYS A 204 -4.86 11.05 -17.05
N ALA A 205 -5.14 11.64 -15.87
CA ALA A 205 -4.49 12.86 -15.40
C ALA A 205 -2.99 12.66 -15.18
N TYR A 206 -2.58 11.58 -14.50
CA TYR A 206 -1.18 11.25 -14.29
C TYR A 206 -0.42 11.08 -15.61
N GLN A 207 -0.99 10.32 -16.56
CA GLN A 207 -0.39 10.13 -17.89
C GLN A 207 -0.22 11.46 -18.62
N LYS A 208 -1.21 12.36 -18.56
CA LYS A 208 -1.11 13.69 -19.16
C LYS A 208 0.00 14.56 -18.55
N ILE A 209 0.28 14.42 -17.25
CA ILE A 209 1.31 15.22 -16.56
C ILE A 209 2.71 14.63 -16.74
N PHE A 210 2.85 13.31 -16.62
CA PHE A 210 4.15 12.63 -16.45
C PHE A 210 4.56 11.74 -17.62
N MET A 211 3.63 11.34 -18.49
CA MET A 211 3.88 10.45 -19.62
C MET A 211 3.38 11.07 -20.93
N PRO A 212 3.95 12.22 -21.35
CA PRO A 212 3.56 12.84 -22.60
C PRO A 212 3.81 11.91 -23.78
N ALA A 213 2.80 11.70 -24.62
CA ALA A 213 2.91 10.85 -25.80
C ALA A 213 3.69 11.52 -26.96
N ASP A 214 3.71 12.86 -26.99
CA ASP A 214 4.27 13.65 -28.08
C ASP A 214 5.24 14.73 -27.59
N GLU A 215 6.24 15.07 -28.40
CA GLU A 215 7.23 16.14 -28.13
C GLU A 215 6.59 17.54 -28.01
N ASN A 216 5.36 17.73 -28.52
CA ASN A 216 4.57 18.96 -28.46
C ASN A 216 3.65 19.09 -27.23
N SER A 217 3.82 18.25 -26.21
CA SER A 217 2.95 18.20 -25.03
C SER A 217 3.10 19.37 -24.06
N GLY A 218 3.98 20.32 -24.35
CA GLY A 218 4.25 21.48 -23.50
C GLY A 218 5.18 21.14 -22.34
N ASP A 219 5.63 22.17 -21.62
CA ASP A 219 6.48 21.98 -20.44
C ASP A 219 5.69 21.36 -19.26
N PHE A 220 6.38 21.07 -18.15
CA PHE A 220 5.74 20.42 -17.01
C PHE A 220 4.58 21.24 -16.42
N GLU A 221 4.69 22.57 -16.41
CA GLU A 221 3.67 23.47 -15.87
C GLU A 221 2.46 23.54 -16.80
N GLU A 222 2.69 23.63 -18.11
CA GLU A 222 1.63 23.60 -19.12
C GLU A 222 0.82 22.30 -19.03
N ARG A 223 1.47 21.16 -18.80
CA ARG A 223 0.77 19.87 -18.65
C ARG A 223 -0.09 19.80 -17.40
N ILE A 224 0.34 20.41 -16.28
CA ILE A 224 -0.50 20.53 -15.09
C ILE A 224 -1.71 21.41 -15.39
N SER A 225 -1.50 22.58 -15.99
CA SER A 225 -2.58 23.50 -16.36
C SER A 225 -3.57 22.87 -17.35
N HIS A 226 -3.11 22.03 -18.27
CA HIS A 226 -3.99 21.26 -19.15
C HIS A 226 -4.90 20.30 -18.38
N VAL A 227 -4.43 19.68 -17.30
CA VAL A 227 -5.27 18.82 -16.46
C VAL A 227 -6.25 19.66 -15.62
N GLU A 228 -5.83 20.82 -15.11
CA GLU A 228 -6.68 21.76 -14.36
C GLU A 228 -7.84 22.30 -15.19
N LEU A 229 -7.64 22.47 -16.51
CA LEU A 229 -8.63 22.98 -17.45
C LEU A 229 -9.38 21.86 -18.21
N HIS A 230 -9.02 20.59 -17.98
CA HIS A 230 -9.59 19.49 -18.75
C HIS A 230 -11.07 19.27 -18.39
N ALA A 231 -11.95 19.42 -19.38
CA ALA A 231 -13.42 19.38 -19.20
C ALA A 231 -13.94 18.20 -18.35
N GLU A 232 -13.39 17.00 -18.54
CA GLU A 232 -13.81 15.81 -17.77
C GLU A 232 -13.05 15.62 -16.44
N LEU A 233 -11.78 16.06 -16.35
CA LEU A 233 -10.90 15.68 -15.23
C LEU A 233 -10.88 16.74 -14.14
N ALA A 234 -11.03 18.02 -14.50
CA ALA A 234 -10.97 19.16 -13.60
C ALA A 234 -12.04 19.12 -12.50
N HIS A 235 -13.17 18.45 -12.75
CA HIS A 235 -14.27 18.37 -11.79
C HIS A 235 -14.14 17.20 -10.80
N ILE A 236 -13.17 16.31 -11.00
CA ILE A 236 -13.02 15.11 -10.17
C ILE A 236 -12.20 15.47 -8.92
N PRO A 237 -12.77 15.35 -7.70
CA PRO A 237 -12.12 15.79 -6.47
C PRO A 237 -10.73 15.17 -6.26
N ALA A 238 -10.58 13.88 -6.57
CA ALA A 238 -9.31 13.20 -6.44
C ALA A 238 -8.25 13.72 -7.43
N VAL A 239 -8.64 14.05 -8.68
CA VAL A 239 -7.73 14.65 -9.67
C VAL A 239 -7.31 16.04 -9.22
N ARG A 240 -8.25 16.87 -8.72
CA ARG A 240 -7.93 18.19 -8.17
C ARG A 240 -6.94 18.11 -7.01
N SER A 241 -7.17 17.17 -6.09
CA SER A 241 -6.30 16.96 -4.93
C SER A 241 -4.90 16.51 -5.36
N MET A 242 -4.81 15.62 -6.35
CA MET A 242 -3.54 15.20 -6.94
C MET A 242 -2.79 16.39 -7.55
N VAL A 243 -3.47 17.20 -8.36
CA VAL A 243 -2.86 18.39 -8.98
C VAL A 243 -2.42 19.40 -7.93
N GLN A 244 -3.25 19.68 -6.93
CA GLN A 244 -2.89 20.59 -5.83
C GLN A 244 -1.66 20.07 -5.07
N SER A 245 -1.62 18.78 -4.74
CA SER A 245 -0.45 18.15 -4.07
C SER A 245 0.84 18.30 -4.87
N ILE A 246 0.74 18.20 -6.21
CA ILE A 246 1.87 18.47 -7.12
C ILE A 246 2.26 19.95 -7.05
N ARG A 247 1.31 20.88 -7.22
CA ARG A 247 1.54 22.35 -7.15
C ARG A 247 2.23 22.74 -5.85
N ASP A 248 1.66 22.30 -4.72
CA ASP A 248 2.18 22.62 -3.39
C ASP A 248 3.64 22.16 -3.25
N SER A 249 4.05 21.08 -3.93
CA SER A 249 5.42 20.55 -3.85
C SER A 249 6.47 21.48 -4.46
N PHE A 250 6.06 22.44 -5.30
CA PHE A 250 6.90 23.45 -5.92
C PHE A 250 6.76 24.85 -5.29
N GLU A 251 5.86 25.03 -4.31
CA GLU A 251 5.71 26.31 -3.63
C GLU A 251 6.84 26.61 -2.63
N GLY A 252 7.25 27.89 -2.55
CA GLY A 252 8.18 28.40 -1.55
C GLY A 252 9.56 27.75 -1.58
N LYS A 253 10.01 27.20 -0.44
CA LYS A 253 11.32 26.51 -0.30
C LYS A 253 11.23 25.00 -0.51
N ARG A 254 10.13 24.47 -1.06
CA ARG A 254 9.95 23.02 -1.26
C ARG A 254 10.80 22.51 -2.43
N ARG A 255 11.16 21.23 -2.39
CA ARG A 255 12.18 20.62 -3.29
C ARG A 255 11.59 20.10 -4.62
N GLY A 256 10.33 20.38 -4.90
CA GLY A 256 9.59 19.73 -5.98
C GLY A 256 9.28 18.27 -5.68
N ILE A 257 8.80 17.57 -6.69
CA ILE A 257 8.50 16.14 -6.66
C ILE A 257 9.72 15.30 -7.06
N CYS A 258 9.77 14.05 -6.60
CA CYS A 258 10.83 13.11 -7.01
C CYS A 258 10.83 12.91 -8.54
N LYS A 259 12.02 12.95 -9.16
CA LYS A 259 12.17 12.65 -10.60
C LYS A 259 11.72 11.22 -10.89
N PHE A 260 10.73 11.08 -11.76
CA PHE A 260 10.21 9.78 -12.19
C PHE A 260 11.25 9.03 -13.04
N ARG A 261 11.45 7.74 -12.73
CA ARG A 261 12.20 6.82 -13.60
C ARG A 261 11.26 6.36 -14.72
N HIS A 262 11.63 6.61 -15.97
CA HIS A 262 10.99 5.96 -17.11
C HIS A 262 11.03 4.44 -16.89
N TRP A 263 9.85 3.82 -16.74
CA TRP A 263 9.73 2.38 -16.82
C TRP A 263 9.77 2.05 -18.31
N ASN A 264 10.98 1.77 -18.83
CA ASN A 264 11.08 1.17 -20.16
C ASN A 264 10.37 -0.18 -20.06
N GLY A 265 9.21 -0.28 -20.68
CA GLY A 265 8.52 -1.54 -20.88
C GLY A 265 9.37 -2.41 -21.80
N SER A 266 9.99 -3.42 -21.21
CA SER A 266 10.53 -4.59 -21.88
C SER A 266 10.17 -5.80 -21.04
#